data_AF-A0A1F8ZZM3-F1
#
_entry.id   AF-A0A1F8ZZM3-F1
#
_cell.length_a   1.000
_cell.length_b   1.000
_cell.length_c   1.000
_cell.angle_alpha   90.00
_cell.angle_beta   90.00
_cell.angle_gamma   90.00
#
_symmetry.space_group_name_H-M   'P 1'
#
loop_
_entity.id
_entity.type
_entity.pdbx_description
1 polymer ?
#
loop_
_entity_poly.entity_id
_entity_poly.type
_entity_poly.pdbx_seq_one_letter_code
_entity_poly.pdbx_strand_id
1 'polypeptide(L)'
;MTLFTKEGCEKCEYVKKSADLKKLGITVEVLSPDNPDSLAHLAWHELVSLAETQLPILVLDDSSSITGAIRIKNYLAAISHQPSAISHQHHR
;
A
#
# COMPACT_ATOMS: atom_id res chain seq x y z
N MET A 1 -1.98 -1.58 6.77
CA MET A 1 -1.89 -1.01 5.40
C MET A 1 -1.30 -2.05 4.44
N THR A 2 -1.70 -2.03 3.17
CA THR A 2 -1.23 -2.97 2.13
C THR A 2 -0.84 -2.26 0.85
N LEU A 3 0.36 -2.52 0.34
CA LEU A 3 0.86 -2.03 -0.94
C LEU A 3 0.73 -3.11 -2.01
N PHE A 4 -0.23 -2.94 -2.92
CA PHE A 4 -0.38 -3.79 -4.10
C PHE A 4 0.58 -3.37 -5.20
N THR A 5 1.26 -4.36 -5.76
CA THR A 5 2.31 -4.22 -6.79
C THR A 5 2.17 -5.33 -7.83
N LYS A 6 2.98 -5.28 -8.90
CA LYS A 6 3.13 -6.37 -9.86
C LYS A 6 4.60 -6.53 -10.26
N GLU A 7 4.95 -7.68 -10.81
CA GLU A 7 6.27 -7.91 -11.38
C GLU A 7 6.55 -6.98 -12.56
N GLY A 8 7.81 -6.57 -12.73
CA GLY A 8 8.24 -5.67 -13.80
C GLY A 8 7.70 -4.24 -13.70
N CYS A 9 7.11 -3.83 -12.56
CA CYS A 9 6.58 -2.49 -12.35
C CYS A 9 7.64 -1.52 -11.81
N GLU A 10 8.28 -0.73 -12.67
CA GLU A 10 9.30 0.27 -12.27
C GLU A 10 8.78 1.26 -11.21
N LYS A 11 7.54 1.73 -11.37
CA LYS A 11 6.87 2.64 -10.42
C LYS A 11 6.69 2.00 -9.03
N CYS A 12 6.47 0.69 -8.99
CA CYS A 12 6.30 -0.04 -7.75
C CYS A 12 7.64 -0.24 -7.05
N GLU A 13 8.68 -0.60 -7.80
CA GLU A 13 10.04 -0.70 -7.28
C GLU A 13 10.55 0.63 -6.74
N TYR A 14 10.21 1.75 -7.39
CA TYR A 14 10.51 3.08 -6.88
C TYR A 14 9.91 3.33 -5.49
N VAL A 15 8.63 2.95 -5.27
CA VAL A 15 7.98 3.09 -3.96
C VAL A 15 8.63 2.17 -2.91
N LYS A 16 8.87 0.89 -3.24
CA LYS A 16 9.49 -0.07 -2.32
C LYS A 16 10.87 0.38 -1.83
N LYS A 17 11.64 1.06 -2.68
CA LYS A 17 12.98 1.58 -2.34
C LYS A 17 12.94 2.90 -1.56
N SER A 18 11.79 3.57 -1.50
CA SER A 18 11.68 4.91 -0.93
C SER A 18 11.49 4.95 0.58
N ALA A 19 11.04 3.84 1.20
CA ALA A 19 10.78 3.75 2.62
C ALA A 19 10.96 2.31 3.13
N ASP A 20 11.20 2.17 4.43
CA ASP A 20 11.23 0.86 5.10
C ASP A 20 9.80 0.38 5.37
N LEU A 21 9.17 -0.24 4.37
CA LEU A 21 7.77 -0.68 4.42
C LEU A 21 7.50 -1.62 5.61
N LYS A 22 8.46 -2.48 5.95
CA LYS A 22 8.34 -3.42 7.06
C LYS A 22 8.28 -2.68 8.40
N LYS A 23 9.13 -1.67 8.61
CA LYS A 23 9.06 -0.82 9.82
C LYS A 23 7.77 -0.02 9.92
N LEU A 24 7.16 0.33 8.78
CA LEU A 24 5.88 1.03 8.72
C LEU A 24 4.66 0.10 8.87
N GLY A 25 4.87 -1.20 9.07
CA GLY A 25 3.77 -2.18 9.17
C GLY A 25 2.99 -2.36 7.86
N ILE A 26 3.62 -2.10 6.71
CA ILE A 26 3.00 -2.22 5.39
C ILE A 26 3.30 -3.60 4.82
N THR A 27 2.24 -4.36 4.54
CA THR A 27 2.33 -5.61 3.79
C THR A 27 2.46 -5.32 2.31
N VAL A 28 3.34 -6.05 1.60
CA VAL A 28 3.47 -5.94 0.15
C VAL A 28 2.83 -7.16 -0.49
N GLU A 29 1.88 -6.93 -1.38
CA GLU A 29 1.18 -7.98 -2.11
C GLU A 29 1.43 -7.85 -3.62
N VAL A 30 2.00 -8.91 -4.19
CA VAL A 30 2.34 -8.96 -5.61
C VAL A 30 1.19 -9.62 -6.36
N LEU A 31 0.54 -8.85 -7.23
CA LEU A 31 -0.45 -9.33 -8.18
C LEU A 31 0.27 -10.13 -9.26
N SER A 32 0.04 -11.43 -9.26
CA SER A 32 0.50 -12.37 -10.27
C SER A 32 -0.52 -13.50 -10.46
N PRO A 33 -0.52 -14.19 -11.61
CA PRO A 33 -1.37 -15.36 -11.82
C PRO A 33 -1.16 -16.47 -10.78
N ASP A 34 0.05 -16.59 -10.25
CA ASP A 34 0.43 -17.58 -9.23
C ASP A 34 0.02 -17.18 -7.80
N ASN A 35 -0.51 -15.97 -7.61
CA ASN A 35 -0.95 -15.45 -6.32
C ASN A 35 -2.40 -14.95 -6.37
N PRO A 36 -3.38 -15.88 -6.46
CA PRO A 36 -4.80 -15.54 -6.54
C PRO A 36 -5.31 -14.85 -5.27
N ASP A 37 -4.70 -15.10 -4.11
CA ASP A 37 -5.10 -14.50 -2.83
C ASP A 37 -4.91 -12.98 -2.84
N SER A 38 -3.81 -12.49 -3.42
CA SER A 38 -3.60 -11.04 -3.55
C SER A 38 -4.57 -10.37 -4.52
N LEU A 39 -4.99 -11.07 -5.57
CA LEU A 39 -6.05 -10.58 -6.45
C LEU A 39 -7.40 -10.56 -5.73
N ALA A 40 -7.72 -11.60 -4.97
CA ALA A 40 -8.95 -11.67 -4.18
C ALA A 40 -9.01 -10.55 -3.12
N HIS A 41 -7.90 -10.27 -2.44
CA HIS A 41 -7.81 -9.17 -1.49
C HIS A 41 -8.02 -7.81 -2.17
N LEU A 42 -7.37 -7.57 -3.32
CA LEU A 42 -7.59 -6.35 -4.10
C LEU A 42 -9.05 -6.22 -4.58
N ALA A 43 -9.68 -7.34 -4.95
CA ALA A 43 -11.09 -7.38 -5.37
C ALA A 43 -12.06 -7.05 -4.25
N TRP A 44 -11.75 -7.45 -3.01
CA TRP A 44 -12.53 -7.06 -1.83
C TRP A 44 -12.54 -5.54 -1.64
N HIS A 45 -11.47 -4.84 -2.03
CA HIS A 45 -11.39 -3.37 -2.03
C HIS A 45 -12.02 -2.71 -3.27
N GLU A 46 -12.59 -3.47 -4.21
CA GLU A 46 -13.12 -2.97 -5.48
C GLU A 46 -12.09 -2.27 -6.38
N LEU A 47 -10.79 -2.62 -6.25
CA LEU A 47 -9.68 -1.94 -6.93
C LEU A 47 -9.14 -2.68 -8.17
N VAL A 48 -9.81 -3.75 -8.64
CA VAL A 48 -9.34 -4.58 -9.76
C VAL A 48 -9.18 -3.77 -11.04
N SER A 49 -10.22 -3.06 -11.47
CA SER A 49 -10.18 -2.23 -12.68
C SER A 49 -9.15 -1.09 -12.58
N LEU A 50 -8.87 -0.62 -11.35
CA LEU A 50 -7.85 0.40 -11.14
C LEU A 50 -6.45 -0.19 -11.30
N ALA A 51 -6.17 -1.38 -10.79
CA ALA A 51 -4.87 -2.04 -10.92
C ALA A 51 -4.49 -2.39 -12.36
N GLU A 52 -5.48 -2.58 -13.25
CA GLU A 52 -5.24 -2.77 -14.68
C GLU A 52 -4.57 -1.55 -15.34
N THR A 53 -4.90 -0.35 -14.87
CA THR A 53 -4.42 0.92 -15.46
C THR A 53 -3.38 1.64 -14.59
N GLN A 54 -3.37 1.38 -13.29
CA GLN A 54 -2.61 2.16 -12.32
C GLN A 54 -2.05 1.31 -11.19
N LEU A 55 -0.73 1.20 -11.17
CA LEU A 55 0.05 0.65 -10.07
C LEU A 55 1.24 1.57 -9.76
N PRO A 56 1.75 1.58 -8.51
CA PRO A 56 1.25 0.84 -7.35
C PRO A 56 -0.01 1.46 -6.72
N ILE A 57 -0.68 0.67 -5.87
CA ILE A 57 -1.85 1.06 -5.06
C ILE A 57 -1.53 0.77 -3.59
N LEU A 58 -1.66 1.77 -2.72
CA LEU A 58 -1.55 1.62 -1.27
C LEU A 58 -2.96 1.71 -0.67
N VAL A 59 -3.38 0.65 0.01
CA VAL A 59 -4.61 0.63 0.82
C VAL A 59 -4.28 0.94 2.27
N LEU A 60 -5.00 1.90 2.84
CA LEU A 60 -4.85 2.37 4.21
C LEU A 60 -5.71 1.55 5.18
N ASP A 61 -5.51 1.73 6.49
CA ASP A 61 -6.23 0.96 7.52
C ASP A 61 -7.72 1.30 7.60
N ASP A 62 -8.13 2.46 7.09
CA ASP A 62 -9.53 2.88 6.95
C ASP A 62 -10.18 2.40 5.63
N SER A 63 -9.51 1.49 4.91
CA SER A 63 -9.89 0.98 3.57
C SER A 63 -9.89 2.03 2.44
N SER A 64 -9.44 3.25 2.70
CA SER A 64 -9.17 4.21 1.61
C SER A 64 -7.93 3.80 0.83
N SER A 65 -7.78 4.31 -0.41
CA SER A 65 -6.64 3.99 -1.27
C SER A 65 -5.92 5.23 -1.80
N ILE A 66 -4.60 5.13 -1.89
CA ILE A 66 -3.71 6.09 -2.54
C ILE A 66 -3.09 5.41 -3.75
N THR A 67 -3.20 6.05 -4.91
CA THR A 67 -2.63 5.51 -6.15
C THR A 67 -1.53 6.39 -6.71
N GLY A 68 -0.62 5.74 -7.43
CA GLY A 68 0.47 6.39 -8.14
C GLY A 68 1.72 6.59 -7.26
N ALA A 69 2.87 6.31 -7.86
CA ALA A 69 4.14 6.21 -7.13
C ALA A 69 4.54 7.47 -6.36
N ILE A 70 4.33 8.67 -6.92
CA ILE A 70 4.74 9.93 -6.26
C ILE A 70 3.87 10.21 -5.03
N ARG A 71 2.54 10.02 -5.14
CA ARG A 71 1.62 10.26 -4.02
C ARG A 71 1.89 9.28 -2.89
N ILE A 72 2.06 8.00 -3.22
CA ILE A 72 2.40 6.97 -2.24
C ILE A 72 3.74 7.29 -1.58
N LYS A 73 4.79 7.61 -2.35
CA LYS A 73 6.09 7.99 -1.77
C LYS A 73 5.95 9.14 -0.77
N ASN A 74 5.26 10.21 -1.15
CA ASN A 74 5.11 11.38 -0.30
C ASN A 74 4.33 11.06 0.99
N TYR A 75 3.30 10.21 0.90
CA TYR A 75 2.57 9.72 2.05
C TYR A 75 3.49 8.91 3.00
N LEU A 76 4.25 7.95 2.45
CA LEU A 76 5.18 7.12 3.23
C LEU A 76 6.24 7.97 3.93
N ALA A 77 6.79 8.97 3.23
CA ALA A 77 7.75 9.90 3.81
C ALA A 77 7.13 10.76 4.92
N ALA A 78 5.87 11.15 4.83
CA ALA A 78 5.21 11.92 5.87
C ALA A 78 5.00 11.09 7.16
N ILE A 79 4.55 9.84 7.03
CA ILE A 79 4.30 8.98 8.19
C ILE A 79 5.59 8.40 8.80
N SER A 80 6.68 8.30 8.04
CA SER A 80 7.98 7.86 8.58
C SER A 80 8.64 8.89 9.49
N HIS A 81 8.27 10.16 9.38
CA HIS A 81 8.79 11.25 10.21
C HIS A 81 7.88 11.62 11.39
N GLN A 82 6.73 10.95 11.55
CA GLN A 82 5.85 11.13 12.70
C GLN A 82 6.34 10.23 13.85
N PRO A 83 6.71 10.78 15.02
CA PRO A 83 6.85 9.98 16.23
C PRO A 83 5.49 9.36 16.55
N SER A 84 5.45 8.05 16.71
CA SER A 84 4.26 7.26 17.02
C SER A 84 3.52 7.83 18.24
N ALA A 85 2.47 8.61 18.01
CA ALA A 85 1.60 9.13 19.05
C ALA A 85 0.15 8.79 18.71
N ILE A 86 -0.22 7.53 18.85
CA ILE A 86 -1.63 7.16 19.07
C ILE A 86 -1.69 6.06 20.14
N SER A 87 -1.68 6.50 21.39
CA SER A 87 -2.40 5.82 22.47
C SER A 87 -3.79 6.45 22.50
N HIS A 88 -4.78 5.77 21.92
CA HIS A 88 -6.18 6.05 22.23
C HIS A 88 -6.71 4.91 23.09
N GLN A 89 -6.40 5.04 24.38
CA GLN A 89 -7.14 4.45 25.47
C GLN A 89 -8.59 4.98 25.42
N HIS A 90 -9.54 4.15 25.00
CA HIS A 90 -10.96 4.43 25.26
C HIS A 90 -11.26 4.01 26.71
N HIS A 91 -11.16 4.99 27.62
CA HIS A 91 -11.88 4.97 28.89
C HIS A 91 -13.09 5.89 28.75
N ARG A 92 -14.28 5.29 28.66
CA ARG A 92 -15.47 5.61 29.46
C ARG A 92 -16.55 4.58 29.19
#